data_AF-A0A357CU30-F1
#
_entry.id   AF-A0A357CU30-F1
#
_cell.length_a   1.000
_cell.length_b   1.000
_cell.length_c   1.000
_cell.angle_alpha   90.00
_cell.angle_beta   90.00
_cell.angle_gamma   90.00
#
_symmetry.space_group_name_H-M   'P 1'
#
loop_
_entity.id
_entity.type
_entity.pdbx_description
1 polymer ?
#
loop_
_entity_poly.entity_id
_entity_poly.type
_entity_poly.pdbx_seq_one_letter_code
_entity_poly.pdbx_strand_id
1 'polypeptide(L)'
;KEDNFWEIGAGPCGPCSEIYFDRGEKYGCGKPDCKVGCDCDRFIEVWNIVFTQFDSDGNGNYTRLANPNIDTGMGLERLACIMQDVGNLFEVDTIRNIMHKVCEIAGIEYTSSENNSDVSLRVITDH
;
A
#
# COMPACT_ATOMS: atom_id res chain seq x y z
N LYS A 1 -7.85 -2.75 -18.73
CA LYS A 1 -8.52 -2.58 -17.42
C LYS A 1 -7.95 -1.28 -16.87
N GLU A 2 -8.82 -0.31 -16.61
CA GLU A 2 -8.42 1.00 -16.08
C GLU A 2 -8.19 0.89 -14.58
N ASP A 3 -7.41 1.79 -14.00
CA ASP A 3 -6.99 1.76 -12.58
C ASP A 3 -8.17 1.69 -11.59
N ASN A 4 -9.37 2.12 -12.01
CA ASN A 4 -10.57 2.19 -11.18
C ASN A 4 -11.53 0.99 -11.33
N PHE A 5 -11.00 -0.21 -11.56
CA PHE A 5 -11.79 -1.46 -11.49
C PHE A 5 -11.06 -2.49 -10.63
N TRP A 6 -11.62 -2.78 -9.46
CA TRP A 6 -11.03 -3.72 -8.52
C TRP A 6 -11.54 -5.14 -8.76
N GLU A 7 -10.62 -6.09 -8.87
CA GLU A 7 -10.89 -7.52 -8.98
C GLU A 7 -9.79 -8.33 -8.27
N ILE A 8 -10.18 -9.42 -7.62
CA ILE A 8 -9.26 -10.36 -6.95
C ILE A 8 -9.01 -11.64 -7.77
N GLY A 9 -9.62 -11.74 -8.96
CA GLY A 9 -9.71 -12.95 -9.76
C GLY A 9 -11.16 -13.37 -9.97
N ALA A 10 -11.46 -14.66 -9.74
CA ALA A 10 -12.86 -15.11 -9.67
C ALA A 10 -13.48 -14.67 -8.33
N GLY A 11 -14.68 -14.10 -8.38
CA GLY A 11 -15.38 -13.58 -7.21
C GLY A 11 -15.89 -12.14 -7.37
N PRO A 12 -16.39 -11.56 -6.26
CA PRO A 12 -16.97 -10.22 -6.26
C PRO A 12 -15.98 -9.13 -6.72
N CYS A 13 -16.43 -8.25 -7.60
CA CYS A 13 -15.62 -7.19 -8.19
C CYS A 13 -16.48 -5.98 -8.61
N GLY A 14 -15.83 -4.88 -8.99
CA GLY A 14 -16.54 -3.70 -9.45
C GLY A 14 -15.68 -2.46 -9.64
N PRO A 15 -16.29 -1.37 -10.14
CA PRO A 15 -15.63 -0.09 -10.21
C PRO A 15 -15.28 0.41 -8.80
N CYS A 16 -14.20 1.18 -8.68
CA CYS A 16 -13.75 1.69 -7.38
C CYS A 16 -13.35 3.18 -7.42
N SER A 17 -13.34 3.79 -6.25
CA SER A 17 -12.83 5.13 -6.00
C SER A 17 -11.69 5.05 -5.00
N GLU A 18 -10.55 5.62 -5.36
CA GLU A 18 -9.34 5.60 -4.54
C GLU A 18 -9.04 6.99 -3.98
N ILE A 19 -8.60 7.03 -2.73
CA ILE A 19 -8.17 8.25 -2.04
C ILE A 19 -6.66 8.27 -1.98
N TYR A 20 -6.08 9.35 -2.48
CA TYR A 20 -4.64 9.59 -2.47
C TYR A 20 -4.29 10.72 -1.52
N PHE A 21 -3.13 10.60 -0.86
CA PHE A 21 -2.57 11.64 -0.01
C PHE A 21 -1.27 12.18 -0.63
N ASP A 22 -1.17 13.51 -0.76
CA ASP A 22 0.07 14.19 -1.16
C ASP A 22 0.94 14.42 0.08
N ARG A 23 2.03 13.66 0.19
CA ARG A 23 3.03 13.79 1.27
C ARG A 23 3.95 15.00 1.11
N GLY A 24 3.83 15.72 0.00
CA GLY A 24 4.60 16.90 -0.34
C GLY A 24 5.78 16.62 -1.27
N GLU A 25 6.33 17.70 -1.83
CA GLU A 25 7.37 17.66 -2.86
C GLU A 25 8.66 16.96 -2.42
N LYS A 26 8.94 16.88 -1.10
CA LYS A 26 10.12 16.17 -0.56
C LYS A 26 10.14 14.68 -0.91
N TYR A 27 8.97 14.08 -1.18
CA TYR A 27 8.82 12.69 -1.62
C TYR A 27 8.56 12.56 -3.13
N GLY A 28 8.56 13.68 -3.86
CA GLY A 28 8.34 13.69 -5.30
C GLY A 28 9.56 13.23 -6.07
N CYS A 29 9.33 12.65 -7.25
CA CYS A 29 10.41 12.24 -8.17
C CYS A 29 11.05 13.41 -8.95
N GLY A 30 10.64 14.65 -8.67
CA GLY A 30 11.13 15.87 -9.33
C GLY A 30 10.71 16.03 -10.80
N LYS A 31 9.95 15.08 -11.36
CA LYS A 31 9.46 15.18 -12.73
C LYS A 31 8.30 16.18 -12.83
N PRO A 32 8.15 16.91 -13.95
CA PRO A 32 7.05 17.87 -14.14
C PRO A 32 5.66 17.25 -14.06
N ASP A 33 5.56 15.95 -14.32
CA ASP A 33 4.32 15.16 -14.32
C ASP A 33 4.13 14.34 -13.03
N CYS A 34 4.85 14.66 -11.96
CA CYS A 34 4.65 14.07 -10.64
C CYS A 34 3.23 14.40 -10.13
N LYS A 35 2.30 13.46 -10.31
CA LYS A 35 0.86 13.55 -10.00
C LYS A 35 0.35 12.19 -9.48
N VAL A 36 -0.93 12.12 -9.10
CA VAL A 36 -1.61 10.86 -8.74
C VAL A 36 -1.43 9.81 -9.84
N GLY A 37 -1.09 8.57 -9.44
CA GLY A 37 -0.72 7.48 -10.36
C GLY A 37 0.77 7.46 -10.76
N CYS A 38 1.60 8.32 -10.18
CA CYS A 38 3.06 8.23 -10.33
C CYS A 38 3.64 7.21 -9.34
N ASP A 39 4.62 6.40 -9.79
CA ASP A 39 5.30 5.37 -8.99
C ASP A 39 6.24 5.94 -7.88
N CYS A 40 6.08 7.20 -7.48
CA CYS A 40 6.87 7.84 -6.43
C CYS A 40 6.09 7.93 -5.11
N ASP A 41 6.80 8.10 -4.00
CA ASP A 41 6.21 8.14 -2.66
C ASP A 41 5.47 9.45 -2.31
N ARG A 42 5.30 10.38 -3.26
CA ARG A 42 4.56 11.63 -3.02
C ARG A 42 3.07 11.40 -2.92
N PHE A 43 2.47 10.75 -3.91
CA PHE A 43 1.02 10.52 -3.98
C PHE A 43 0.73 9.08 -3.60
N ILE A 44 0.48 8.85 -2.32
CA ILE A 44 0.23 7.50 -1.80
C ILE A 44 -1.27 7.23 -1.79
N GLU A 45 -1.68 6.14 -2.41
CA GLU A 45 -3.03 5.58 -2.25
C GLU A 45 -3.19 5.10 -0.81
N VAL A 46 -4.09 5.73 -0.06
CA VAL A 46 -4.36 5.39 1.34
C VAL A 46 -5.56 4.49 1.50
N TRP A 47 -6.59 4.66 0.66
CA TRP A 47 -7.88 4.03 0.86
C TRP A 47 -8.58 3.75 -0.47
N ASN A 48 -9.00 2.51 -0.70
CA ASN A 48 -9.81 2.11 -1.84
C ASN A 48 -11.25 1.81 -1.42
N ILE A 49 -12.23 2.34 -2.16
CA ILE A 49 -13.67 2.14 -1.96
C ILE A 49 -14.22 1.45 -3.20
N VAL A 50 -14.51 0.17 -3.09
CA VAL A 50 -15.01 -0.67 -4.18
C VAL A 50 -16.53 -0.70 -4.15
N PHE A 51 -17.15 -0.32 -5.26
CA PHE A 51 -18.58 -0.46 -5.49
C PHE A 51 -18.84 -1.86 -6.07
N THR A 52 -18.84 -2.87 -5.20
CA THR A 52 -18.98 -4.28 -5.59
C THR A 52 -20.34 -4.51 -6.25
N GLN A 53 -20.32 -4.78 -7.57
CA GLN A 53 -21.52 -4.86 -8.41
C GLN A 53 -21.59 -6.14 -9.23
N PHE A 54 -20.45 -6.82 -9.42
CA PHE A 54 -20.34 -8.00 -10.27
C PHE A 54 -19.69 -9.16 -9.54
N ASP A 55 -19.90 -10.36 -10.06
CA ASP A 55 -19.18 -11.58 -9.73
C ASP A 55 -18.46 -12.06 -11.00
N SER A 56 -17.14 -12.06 -10.94
CA SER A 56 -16.25 -12.47 -12.04
C SER A 56 -16.08 -13.98 -12.03
N ASP A 57 -16.17 -14.62 -13.20
CA ASP A 57 -15.86 -16.04 -13.34
C ASP A 57 -14.35 -16.33 -13.53
N GLY A 58 -13.51 -15.29 -13.53
CA GLY A 58 -12.08 -15.37 -13.79
C GLY A 58 -11.69 -15.52 -15.27
N ASN A 59 -12.65 -15.67 -16.18
CA ASN A 59 -12.45 -15.78 -17.63
C ASN A 59 -12.93 -14.54 -18.39
N GLY A 60 -13.20 -13.45 -17.66
CA GLY A 60 -13.67 -12.17 -18.21
C GLY A 60 -15.18 -12.07 -18.37
N ASN A 61 -15.96 -13.00 -17.81
CA ASN A 61 -17.41 -12.86 -17.70
C ASN A 61 -17.79 -12.29 -16.34
N TYR A 62 -18.74 -11.35 -16.34
CA TYR A 62 -19.16 -10.62 -15.15
C TYR A 62 -20.68 -10.74 -14.99
N THR A 63 -21.13 -11.40 -13.92
CA THR A 63 -22.55 -11.52 -13.59
C THR A 63 -22.92 -10.47 -12.56
N ARG A 64 -24.04 -9.77 -12.73
CA ARG A 64 -24.47 -8.76 -11.76
C ARG A 64 -24.88 -9.42 -10.44
N LEU A 65 -24.36 -8.90 -9.33
CA LEU A 65 -24.76 -9.34 -8.00
C LEU A 65 -26.22 -8.98 -7.72
N ALA A 66 -26.94 -9.88 -7.04
CA ALA A 66 -28.31 -9.61 -6.60
C ALA A 66 -28.38 -8.44 -5.61
N ASN A 67 -27.36 -8.30 -4.76
CA ASN A 67 -27.23 -7.24 -3.77
C ASN A 67 -25.87 -6.55 -3.92
N PRO A 68 -25.78 -5.44 -4.66
CA PRO A 68 -24.59 -4.60 -4.67
C PRO A 68 -24.25 -4.11 -3.27
N ASN A 69 -22.97 -3.99 -2.96
CA ASN A 69 -22.48 -3.58 -1.65
C ASN A 69 -21.22 -2.71 -1.79
N ILE A 70 -20.68 -2.29 -0.65
CA ILE A 70 -19.44 -1.52 -0.57
C ILE A 70 -18.41 -2.40 0.14
N ASP A 71 -17.27 -2.59 -0.50
CA ASP A 71 -16.07 -3.14 0.12
C ASP A 71 -15.01 -2.04 0.17
N THR A 72 -14.25 -1.96 1.25
CA THR A 72 -13.27 -0.90 1.41
C THR A 72 -12.04 -1.35 2.18
N GLY A 73 -10.87 -0.95 1.67
CA GLY A 73 -9.57 -1.30 2.24
C GLY A 73 -8.72 -0.06 2.42
N MET A 74 -8.28 0.19 3.65
CA MET A 74 -7.32 1.24 3.99
C MET A 74 -6.07 0.57 4.56
N GLY A 75 -4.91 0.81 3.93
CA GLY A 75 -3.65 0.28 4.44
C GLY A 75 -3.28 0.98 5.74
N LEU A 76 -3.41 0.28 6.88
CA LEU A 76 -3.13 0.84 8.20
C LEU A 76 -1.70 1.39 8.27
N GLU A 77 -0.78 0.67 7.68
CA GLU A 77 0.63 0.97 7.64
C GLU A 77 0.93 2.21 6.78
N ARG A 78 0.30 2.31 5.61
CA ARG A 78 0.42 3.49 4.74
C ARG A 78 -0.12 4.72 5.45
N LEU A 79 -1.28 4.60 6.11
CA LEU A 79 -1.83 5.66 6.93
C LEU A 79 -0.89 6.03 8.09
N ALA A 80 -0.30 5.05 8.77
CA ALA A 80 0.63 5.29 9.87
C ALA A 80 1.90 6.00 9.40
N CYS A 81 2.47 5.61 8.25
CA CYS A 81 3.61 6.31 7.64
C CYS A 81 3.32 7.79 7.42
N ILE A 82 2.11 8.12 6.94
CA ILE A 82 1.68 9.49 6.70
C ILE A 82 1.47 10.23 8.03
N MET A 83 0.77 9.62 8.98
CA MET A 83 0.46 10.24 10.27
C MET A 83 1.68 10.46 11.17
N GLN A 84 2.71 9.64 11.00
CA GLN A 84 3.97 9.76 11.75
C GLN A 84 5.06 10.52 10.98
N ASP A 85 4.80 10.93 9.72
CA ASP A 85 5.76 11.57 8.80
C ASP A 85 7.09 10.80 8.65
N VAL A 86 7.01 9.47 8.53
CA VAL A 86 8.17 8.57 8.40
C VAL A 86 8.37 8.06 6.98
N GLY A 87 9.61 7.73 6.61
CA GLY A 87 9.96 7.43 5.22
C GLY A 87 9.36 6.13 4.69
N ASN A 88 9.25 5.12 5.55
CA ASN A 88 8.84 3.77 5.19
C ASN A 88 8.11 3.03 6.33
N LEU A 89 7.53 1.87 6.01
CA LEU A 89 6.82 0.99 6.95
C LEU A 89 7.61 0.65 8.21
N PHE A 90 8.90 0.37 8.08
CA PHE A 90 9.75 -0.11 9.18
C PHE A 90 10.13 1.00 10.15
N GLU A 91 9.85 2.25 9.79
CA GLU A 91 9.98 3.40 10.66
C GLU A 91 8.68 3.73 11.41
N VAL A 92 7.56 3.10 11.09
CA VAL A 92 6.33 3.20 11.89
C VAL A 92 6.58 2.61 13.27
N ASP A 93 6.15 3.31 14.31
CA ASP A 93 6.37 2.97 15.73
C ASP A 93 6.18 1.49 16.09
N THR A 94 5.09 0.86 15.66
CA THR A 94 4.77 -0.54 15.93
C THR A 94 5.79 -1.49 15.29
N ILE A 95 6.14 -1.25 14.03
CA ILE A 95 7.08 -2.07 13.26
C ILE A 95 8.53 -1.80 13.69
N ARG A 96 8.85 -0.55 14.01
CA ARG A 96 10.17 -0.13 14.50
C ARG A 96 10.56 -0.89 15.77
N ASN A 97 9.61 -1.15 16.67
CA ASN A 97 9.86 -1.94 17.87
C ASN A 97 10.22 -3.40 17.54
N ILE A 98 9.58 -4.00 16.53
CA ILE A 98 9.91 -5.34 16.05
C ILE A 98 11.30 -5.33 15.39
N MET A 99 11.55 -4.37 14.50
CA MET A 99 12.84 -4.15 13.84
C MET A 99 13.97 -4.04 14.86
N HIS A 100 13.79 -3.26 15.93
CA HIS A 100 14.77 -3.14 17.01
C HIS A 100 15.08 -4.49 17.66
N LYS A 101 14.06 -5.34 17.88
CA LYS A 101 14.27 -6.65 18.48
C LYS A 101 14.99 -7.60 17.53
N VAL A 102 14.69 -7.54 16.23
CA VAL A 102 15.40 -8.30 15.20
C VAL A 102 16.87 -7.85 15.14
N CYS A 103 17.14 -6.54 15.16
CA CYS A 103 18.47 -5.96 15.21
C CYS A 103 19.27 -6.43 16.43
N GLU A 104 18.64 -6.43 17.63
CA GLU A 104 19.25 -6.90 18.87
C GLU A 104 19.69 -8.37 18.79
N ILE A 105 18.84 -9.24 18.20
CA ILE A 105 19.12 -10.67 18.05
C ILE A 105 20.20 -10.90 16.98
N ALA A 106 20.15 -10.16 15.88
CA ALA A 106 21.09 -10.30 14.77
C ALA A 106 22.46 -9.66 15.06
N GLY A 107 22.53 -8.71 16.00
CA GLY A 107 23.73 -7.90 16.25
C GLY A 107 24.05 -6.94 15.11
N ILE A 108 23.04 -6.50 14.36
CA ILE A 108 23.16 -5.63 13.17
C ILE A 108 22.27 -4.40 13.40
N GLU A 109 22.78 -3.23 13.06
CA GLU A 109 22.00 -1.98 13.10
C GLU A 109 21.23 -1.76 11.79
N TYR A 110 19.96 -1.38 11.91
CA TYR A 110 19.15 -0.96 10.77
C TYR A 110 19.43 0.50 10.41
N THR A 111 19.85 0.77 9.18
CA THR A 111 20.26 2.12 8.73
C THR A 111 19.31 2.77 7.74
N SER A 112 18.15 2.16 7.47
CA SER A 112 17.20 2.58 6.43
C SER A 112 17.84 2.72 5.03
N SER A 113 18.85 1.90 4.73
CA SER A 113 19.57 1.87 3.45
C SER A 113 19.18 0.66 2.60
N GLU A 114 19.64 0.65 1.35
CA GLU A 114 19.41 -0.46 0.41
C GLU A 114 20.53 -1.50 0.41
N ASN A 115 21.28 -1.60 1.53
CA ASN A 115 22.28 -2.64 1.70
C ASN A 115 21.63 -4.02 1.97
N ASN A 116 22.36 -5.12 1.72
CA ASN A 116 21.83 -6.47 1.89
C ASN A 116 21.35 -6.78 3.32
N SER A 117 22.00 -6.20 4.34
CA SER A 117 21.61 -6.40 5.73
C SER A 117 20.27 -5.74 6.04
N ASP A 118 20.07 -4.48 5.64
CA ASP A 118 18.81 -3.75 5.84
C ASP A 118 17.66 -4.38 5.06
N VAL A 119 17.91 -4.90 3.85
CA VAL A 119 16.91 -5.69 3.12
C VAL A 119 16.57 -6.97 3.89
N SER A 120 17.56 -7.68 4.44
CA SER A 120 17.31 -8.92 5.19
C SER A 120 16.57 -8.65 6.51
N LEU A 121 16.91 -7.58 7.21
CA LEU A 121 16.23 -7.14 8.42
C LEU A 121 14.76 -6.78 8.14
N ARG A 122 14.49 -6.10 7.01
CA ARG A 122 13.12 -5.81 6.54
C ARG A 122 12.33 -7.09 6.27
N VAL A 123 12.92 -8.05 5.56
CA VAL A 123 12.29 -9.36 5.29
C VAL A 123 11.98 -10.11 6.58
N ILE A 124 12.93 -10.19 7.52
CA ILE A 124 12.72 -10.89 8.80
C ILE A 124 11.68 -10.17 9.65
N THR A 125 11.63 -8.84 9.63
CA THR A 125 10.65 -8.07 10.40
C THR A 125 9.22 -8.23 9.86
N ASP A 126 9.09 -8.49 8.56
CA ASP A 126 7.82 -8.73 7.88
C ASP A 126 7.26 -10.15 8.10
N HIS A 127 8.13 -11.15 8.30
CA HIS A 127 7.78 -12.57 8.47
C HIS A 127 7.55 -12.98 9.93
#